data_AF-A0A1C5EYJ3-F1
#
_entry.id   AF-A0A1C5EYJ3-F1
#
_cell.length_a   1.000
_cell.length_b   1.000
_cell.length_c   1.000
_cell.angle_alpha   90.00
_cell.angle_beta   90.00
_cell.angle_gamma   90.00
#
_symmetry.space_group_name_H-M   'P 1'
#
loop_
_entity.id
_entity.type
_entity.pdbx_description
1 polymer ?
#
loop_
_entity_poly.entity_id
_entity_poly.type
_entity_poly.pdbx_seq_one_letter_code
_entity_poly.pdbx_strand_id
1 'polypeptide(L)'
;MIRPMATDSPRFEASALRPGDGEEPTGSLDFAARFRRVISVIYPKDLGRPWRDSEIAEGTGLSGTYIGNLRKGTQKPSLENAVKIAKFFGVPLNYFSDSATARAVERDLRKIEALRDARVERIAMRAAGLPPAMQDAALTVVEQLRKAVGLPEAPEGAETPEGDGASGAAGAPGTADPSEAPRASEAPEA
;
A
#
# COMPACT_ATOMS: atom_id res chain seq x y z
N MET A 1 71.46 -31.02 1.39
CA MET A 1 71.21 -29.82 0.54
C MET A 1 69.70 -29.65 0.42
N ILE A 2 69.18 -28.53 0.94
CA ILE A 2 67.75 -28.25 1.13
C ILE A 2 67.43 -26.96 0.35
N ARG A 3 66.33 -26.96 -0.42
CA ARG A 3 65.79 -25.79 -1.15
C ARG A 3 64.58 -25.21 -0.40
N PRO A 4 64.50 -23.89 -0.20
CA PRO A 4 63.26 -23.14 -0.01
C PRO A 4 62.99 -22.23 -1.23
N MET A 5 61.86 -21.58 -1.48
CA MET A 5 60.43 -21.61 -1.11
C MET A 5 59.86 -20.50 -2.04
N ALA A 6 58.80 -20.78 -2.81
CA ALA A 6 58.12 -19.76 -3.64
C ALA A 6 57.06 -19.03 -2.80
N THR A 7 57.01 -17.71 -2.89
CA THR A 7 55.93 -16.88 -2.35
C THR A 7 54.72 -16.92 -3.29
N ASP A 8 53.67 -17.60 -2.85
CA ASP A 8 52.32 -17.56 -3.43
C ASP A 8 51.53 -16.40 -2.79
N SER A 9 50.92 -15.56 -3.63
CA SER A 9 50.10 -14.42 -3.20
C SER A 9 48.61 -14.79 -3.24
N PRO A 10 47.79 -14.36 -2.26
CA PRO A 10 46.39 -14.77 -2.20
C PRO A 10 45.53 -14.08 -3.28
N ARG A 11 44.67 -14.91 -3.87
CA ARG A 11 43.59 -14.62 -4.83
C ARG A 11 42.43 -13.92 -4.11
N PHE A 12 42.22 -12.63 -4.37
CA PHE A 12 40.96 -11.95 -4.01
C PHE A 12 39.92 -12.24 -5.09
N GLU A 13 38.97 -13.10 -4.73
CA GLU A 13 37.78 -13.40 -5.51
C GLU A 13 36.94 -12.12 -5.71
N ALA A 14 36.84 -11.68 -6.96
CA ALA A 14 35.88 -10.68 -7.38
C ALA A 14 34.46 -11.27 -7.26
N SER A 15 33.82 -11.03 -6.11
CA SER A 15 32.39 -11.29 -5.96
C SER A 15 31.64 -10.32 -6.87
N ALA A 16 31.09 -10.86 -7.95
CA ALA A 16 30.34 -10.14 -8.95
C ALA A 16 29.16 -9.39 -8.30
N LEU A 17 29.13 -8.09 -8.62
CA LEU A 17 28.06 -7.14 -8.38
C LEU A 17 26.69 -7.75 -8.73
N ARG A 18 25.78 -7.82 -7.74
CA ARG A 18 24.36 -8.10 -7.97
C ARG A 18 23.75 -6.90 -8.70
N PRO A 19 23.07 -7.07 -9.84
CA PRO A 19 22.20 -6.02 -10.38
C PRO A 19 20.90 -6.06 -9.57
N GLY A 20 20.90 -5.31 -8.46
CA GLY A 20 19.77 -5.23 -7.56
C GLY A 20 19.92 -4.08 -6.57
N ASP A 21 20.71 -3.06 -6.93
CA ASP A 21 20.64 -1.77 -6.26
C ASP A 21 19.26 -1.21 -6.61
N GLY A 22 18.34 -1.41 -5.66
CA GLY A 22 17.11 -0.63 -5.61
C GLY A 22 17.51 0.81 -5.77
N GLU A 23 17.12 1.36 -6.91
CA GLU A 23 17.23 2.78 -7.21
C GLU A 23 16.59 3.52 -6.04
N GLU A 24 17.42 4.01 -5.13
CA GLU A 24 16.96 4.83 -4.03
C GLU A 24 16.26 6.04 -4.66
N PRO A 25 14.96 6.26 -4.42
CA PRO A 25 14.26 7.40 -5.01
C PRO A 25 14.58 8.65 -4.17
N THR A 26 15.86 9.02 -4.12
CA THR A 26 16.36 10.13 -3.31
C THR A 26 16.46 11.37 -4.20
N GLY A 27 15.51 12.30 -4.01
CA GLY A 27 15.81 13.73 -4.20
C GLY A 27 15.17 14.47 -5.38
N SER A 28 14.46 13.79 -6.29
CA SER A 28 13.52 14.47 -7.19
C SER A 28 12.27 13.62 -7.34
N LEU A 29 11.16 14.03 -6.73
CA LEU A 29 9.87 13.37 -6.94
C LEU A 29 9.60 13.37 -8.44
N ASP A 30 9.75 12.20 -9.07
CA ASP A 30 9.52 11.96 -10.48
C ASP A 30 8.14 12.51 -10.89
N PHE A 31 8.02 12.99 -12.13
CA PHE A 31 6.77 13.56 -12.65
C PHE A 31 5.60 12.62 -12.34
N ALA A 32 5.80 11.30 -12.55
CA ALA A 32 4.80 10.28 -12.29
C ALA A 32 4.36 10.20 -10.83
N ALA A 33 5.27 10.39 -9.87
CA ALA A 33 4.93 10.41 -8.45
C ALA A 33 4.06 11.61 -8.10
N ARG A 34 4.44 12.81 -8.57
CA ARG A 34 3.65 14.04 -8.36
C ARG A 34 2.32 13.99 -9.09
N PHE A 35 2.28 13.39 -10.27
CA PHE A 35 1.06 13.19 -11.05
C PHE A 35 0.09 12.25 -10.33
N ARG A 36 0.56 11.09 -9.84
CA ARG A 36 -0.24 10.19 -9.00
C ARG A 36 -0.77 10.90 -7.76
N ARG A 37 0.07 11.72 -7.11
CA ARG A 37 -0.29 12.48 -5.91
C ARG A 37 -1.44 13.47 -6.17
N VAL A 38 -1.36 14.22 -7.26
CA VAL A 38 -2.42 15.17 -7.62
C VAL A 38 -3.71 14.45 -8.01
N ILE A 39 -3.63 13.33 -8.75
CA ILE A 39 -4.81 12.50 -9.07
C ILE A 39 -5.51 12.01 -7.79
N SER A 40 -4.75 11.59 -6.78
CA SER A 40 -5.30 11.02 -5.55
C SER A 40 -5.91 12.07 -4.62
N VAL A 41 -5.51 13.35 -4.72
CA VAL A 41 -5.98 14.40 -3.81
C VAL A 41 -6.94 15.36 -4.49
N ILE A 42 -6.64 15.82 -5.70
CA ILE A 42 -7.44 16.83 -6.40
C ILE A 42 -8.48 16.18 -7.29
N TYR A 43 -9.70 16.06 -6.76
CA TYR A 43 -10.89 15.71 -7.52
C TYR A 43 -12.11 16.45 -6.98
N PRO A 44 -13.12 16.74 -7.84
CA PRO A 44 -14.33 17.42 -7.43
C PRO A 44 -15.02 16.68 -6.28
N LYS A 45 -15.60 17.45 -5.35
CA LYS A 45 -16.38 16.89 -4.23
C LYS A 45 -17.53 15.99 -4.73
N ASP A 46 -18.07 16.32 -5.90
CA ASP A 46 -19.19 15.60 -6.52
C ASP A 46 -18.73 14.29 -7.19
N LEU A 47 -17.45 14.21 -7.58
CA LEU A 47 -16.86 12.97 -8.10
C LEU A 47 -16.62 11.96 -6.98
N GLY A 48 -16.25 12.42 -5.79
CA GLY A 48 -16.09 11.57 -4.59
C GLY A 48 -14.98 10.52 -4.66
N ARG A 49 -14.27 10.42 -5.80
CA ARG A 49 -13.19 9.46 -6.06
C ARG A 49 -12.08 10.09 -6.89
N PRO A 50 -10.86 9.52 -6.89
CA PRO A 50 -9.80 9.91 -7.80
C PRO A 50 -10.22 9.76 -9.27
N TRP A 51 -9.63 10.59 -10.13
CA TRP A 51 -9.85 10.57 -11.56
C TRP A 51 -9.36 9.26 -12.20
N ARG A 52 -10.14 8.73 -13.15
CA ARG A 52 -9.71 7.62 -14.02
C ARG A 52 -8.90 8.14 -15.20
N ASP A 53 -8.03 7.28 -15.73
CA ASP A 53 -7.18 7.62 -16.88
C ASP A 53 -8.01 8.10 -18.10
N SER A 54 -9.20 7.51 -18.31
CA SER A 54 -10.12 7.92 -19.38
C SER A 54 -10.70 9.33 -19.18
N GLU A 55 -11.00 9.72 -17.94
CA GLU A 55 -11.58 11.03 -17.61
C GLU A 55 -10.53 12.14 -17.72
N ILE A 56 -9.30 11.83 -17.31
CA ILE A 56 -8.16 12.74 -17.48
C ILE A 56 -7.86 12.91 -18.97
N ALA A 57 -7.89 11.82 -19.74
CA ALA A 57 -7.71 11.85 -21.19
C ALA A 57 -8.74 12.75 -21.88
N GLU A 58 -10.03 12.58 -21.56
CA GLU A 58 -11.12 13.40 -22.07
C GLU A 58 -10.95 14.89 -21.69
N GLY A 59 -10.65 15.18 -20.42
CA GLY A 59 -10.50 16.54 -19.94
C GLY A 59 -9.23 17.28 -20.40
N THR A 60 -8.21 16.54 -20.86
CA THR A 60 -6.94 17.11 -21.35
C THR A 60 -6.79 17.05 -22.87
N GLY A 61 -7.65 16.30 -23.57
CA GLY A 61 -7.51 16.00 -24.99
C GLY A 61 -6.33 15.08 -25.30
N LEU A 62 -5.86 14.30 -24.32
CA LEU A 62 -4.78 13.32 -24.44
C LEU A 62 -5.35 11.90 -24.57
N SER A 63 -4.55 10.92 -25.01
CA SER A 63 -5.01 9.53 -25.07
C SER A 63 -4.94 8.85 -23.69
N GLY A 64 -5.90 7.95 -23.40
CA GLY A 64 -5.90 7.18 -22.15
C GLY A 64 -4.62 6.37 -21.94
N THR A 65 -4.09 5.77 -23.02
CA THR A 65 -2.80 5.06 -23.00
C THR A 65 -1.64 5.98 -22.61
N TYR A 66 -1.64 7.22 -23.10
CA TYR A 66 -0.62 8.20 -22.74
C TYR A 66 -0.70 8.58 -21.26
N ILE A 67 -1.90 8.85 -20.73
CA ILE A 67 -2.11 9.12 -19.29
C ILE A 67 -1.63 7.93 -18.43
N GLY A 68 -1.93 6.70 -18.84
CA GLY A 68 -1.46 5.50 -18.17
C GLY A 68 0.07 5.40 -18.14
N ASN A 69 0.74 5.71 -19.24
CA ASN A 69 2.21 5.73 -19.34
C ASN A 69 2.85 6.82 -18.48
N LEU A 70 2.23 8.01 -18.44
CA LEU A 70 2.65 9.11 -17.55
C LEU A 70 2.53 8.72 -16.08
N ARG A 71 1.45 8.01 -15.71
CA ARG A 71 1.20 7.54 -14.34
C ARG A 71 2.20 6.48 -13.88
N LYS A 72 2.63 5.61 -14.80
CA LYS A 72 3.66 4.58 -14.58
C LYS A 72 5.10 5.13 -14.61
N GLY A 73 5.30 6.36 -15.10
CA GLY A 73 6.64 6.93 -15.30
C GLY A 73 7.39 6.36 -16.50
N THR A 74 6.75 5.51 -17.30
CA THR A 74 7.34 4.95 -18.53
C THR A 74 7.56 6.02 -19.61
N GLN A 75 6.81 7.12 -19.54
CA GLN A 75 6.93 8.25 -20.45
C GLN A 75 6.88 9.57 -19.67
N LYS A 76 7.69 10.56 -20.10
CA LYS A 76 7.62 11.94 -19.59
C LYS A 76 6.75 12.81 -20.51
N PRO A 77 5.99 13.77 -19.96
CA PRO A 77 5.17 14.64 -20.78
C PRO A 77 6.01 15.66 -21.53
N SER A 78 5.54 16.10 -22.70
CA SER A 78 6.04 17.32 -23.32
C SER A 78 5.60 18.55 -22.49
N LEU A 79 6.28 19.68 -22.66
CA LEU A 79 5.91 20.93 -21.97
C LEU A 79 4.45 21.31 -22.24
N GLU A 80 4.00 21.17 -23.48
CA GLU A 80 2.60 21.43 -23.88
C GLU A 80 1.61 20.54 -23.11
N ASN A 81 1.91 19.24 -23.02
CA ASN A 81 1.03 18.29 -22.33
C ASN A 81 1.06 18.49 -20.81
N ALA A 82 2.22 18.85 -20.25
CA ALA A 82 2.34 19.20 -18.85
C ALA A 82 1.50 20.44 -18.49
N VAL A 83 1.41 21.43 -19.38
CA VAL A 83 0.53 22.61 -19.20
C VAL A 83 -0.94 22.19 -19.22
N LYS A 84 -1.37 21.33 -20.14
CA LYS A 84 -2.76 20.82 -20.20
C LYS A 84 -3.13 20.10 -18.91
N ILE A 85 -2.23 19.23 -18.44
CA ILE A 85 -2.39 18.50 -17.18
C ILE A 85 -2.47 19.46 -15.99
N ALA A 86 -1.55 20.41 -15.88
CA ALA A 86 -1.52 21.39 -14.79
C ALA A 86 -2.82 22.20 -14.72
N LYS A 87 -3.33 22.65 -15.88
CA LYS A 87 -4.62 23.36 -15.99
C LYS A 87 -5.80 22.49 -15.57
N PHE A 88 -5.84 21.24 -16.01
CA PHE A 88 -6.92 20.31 -15.66
C PHE A 88 -7.03 20.10 -14.14
N PHE A 89 -5.88 19.95 -13.45
CA PHE A 89 -5.86 19.78 -11.99
C PHE A 89 -5.83 21.10 -11.20
N GLY A 90 -5.76 22.26 -11.87
CA GLY A 90 -5.66 23.55 -11.19
C GLY A 90 -4.38 23.74 -10.37
N VAL A 91 -3.29 23.07 -10.73
CA VAL A 91 -1.97 23.20 -10.07
C VAL A 91 -1.02 24.04 -10.92
N PRO A 92 -0.08 24.79 -10.33
CA PRO A 92 0.95 25.49 -11.11
C PRO A 92 1.84 24.48 -11.83
N LEU A 93 2.25 24.76 -13.08
CA LEU A 93 3.15 23.88 -13.85
C LEU A 93 4.44 23.55 -13.08
N ASN A 94 4.98 24.56 -12.38
CA ASN A 94 6.18 24.43 -11.56
C ASN A 94 6.03 23.37 -10.45
N TYR A 95 4.81 22.96 -10.09
CA TYR A 95 4.58 21.83 -9.19
C TYR A 95 5.28 20.56 -9.68
N PHE A 96 5.42 20.34 -10.98
CA PHE A 96 6.00 19.13 -11.53
C PHE A 96 7.53 19.16 -11.63
N SER A 97 8.15 20.33 -11.58
CA SER A 97 9.59 20.51 -11.84
C SER A 97 10.33 21.15 -10.67
N ASP A 98 9.74 22.15 -10.02
CA ASP A 98 10.35 22.89 -8.92
C ASP A 98 10.00 22.25 -7.56
N SER A 99 11.02 22.06 -6.72
CA SER A 99 10.86 21.44 -5.41
C SER A 99 10.26 22.39 -4.37
N ALA A 100 10.47 23.70 -4.50
CA ALA A 100 9.92 24.68 -3.56
C ALA A 100 8.40 24.83 -3.76
N THR A 101 7.97 24.99 -5.01
CA THR A 101 6.55 25.00 -5.40
C THR A 101 5.87 23.70 -5.02
N ALA A 102 6.51 22.55 -5.25
CA ALA A 102 5.98 21.25 -4.85
C ALA A 102 5.70 21.17 -3.35
N ARG A 103 6.61 21.63 -2.49
CA ARG A 103 6.39 21.65 -1.04
C ARG A 103 5.21 22.53 -0.65
N ALA A 104 5.02 23.68 -1.30
CA ALA A 104 3.90 24.57 -1.02
C ALA A 104 2.57 23.91 -1.37
N VAL A 105 2.44 23.39 -2.59
CA VAL A 105 1.23 22.65 -3.03
C VAL A 105 0.98 21.44 -2.13
N GLU A 106 2.01 20.69 -1.75
CA GLU A 106 1.88 19.51 -0.88
C GLU A 106 1.34 19.88 0.51
N ARG A 107 1.65 21.08 1.05
CA ARG A 107 1.00 21.54 2.29
C ARG A 107 -0.50 21.73 2.10
N ASP A 108 -0.93 22.24 0.96
CA ASP A 108 -2.35 22.45 0.69
C ASP A 108 -3.08 21.13 0.39
N LEU A 109 -2.44 20.20 -0.32
CA LEU A 109 -2.94 18.83 -0.51
C LEU A 109 -3.18 18.13 0.84
N ARG A 110 -2.23 18.21 1.78
CA ARG A 110 -2.38 17.64 3.13
C ARG A 110 -3.57 18.23 3.90
N LYS A 111 -3.87 19.53 3.73
CA LYS A 111 -5.05 20.13 4.37
C LYS A 111 -6.35 19.53 3.84
N ILE A 112 -6.43 19.27 2.52
CA ILE A 112 -7.60 18.65 1.89
C ILE A 112 -7.82 17.24 2.44
N GLU A 113 -6.74 16.47 2.61
CA GLU A 113 -6.78 15.13 3.19
C GLU A 113 -7.25 15.15 4.65
N ALA A 114 -6.68 16.02 5.48
CA ALA A 114 -7.09 16.15 6.88
C ALA A 114 -8.61 16.44 7.02
N LEU A 115 -9.16 17.25 6.11
CA LEU A 115 -10.61 17.52 6.08
C LEU A 115 -11.45 16.33 5.58
N ARG A 116 -10.87 15.41 4.79
CA ARG A 116 -11.53 14.16 4.40
C ARG A 116 -11.51 13.16 5.55
N ASP A 117 -10.36 13.02 6.20
CA ASP A 117 -10.18 12.10 7.34
C ASP A 117 -11.10 12.46 8.50
N ALA A 118 -11.19 13.76 8.85
CA ALA A 118 -12.12 14.23 9.88
C ALA A 118 -13.60 13.95 9.56
N ARG A 119 -13.97 13.82 8.27
CA ARG A 119 -15.33 13.41 7.88
C ARG A 119 -15.53 11.91 8.03
N VAL A 120 -14.55 11.10 7.67
CA VAL A 120 -14.57 9.64 7.86
C VAL A 120 -14.66 9.30 9.35
N GLU A 121 -13.82 9.93 10.18
CA GLU A 121 -13.82 9.76 11.64
C GLU A 121 -15.20 10.06 12.24
N ARG A 122 -15.84 11.15 11.81
CA ARG A 122 -17.17 11.52 12.29
C ARG A 122 -18.24 10.48 11.93
N ILE A 123 -18.12 9.81 10.78
CA ILE A 123 -19.03 8.72 10.39
C ILE A 123 -18.78 7.52 11.31
N ALA A 124 -17.51 7.12 11.50
CA ALA A 124 -17.15 6.01 12.37
C ALA A 124 -17.64 6.20 13.82
N MET A 125 -17.43 7.38 14.40
CA MET A 125 -17.88 7.71 15.76
C MET A 125 -19.41 7.64 15.93
N ARG A 126 -20.17 7.88 14.86
CA ARG A 126 -21.63 7.74 14.87
C ARG A 126 -22.08 6.29 14.67
N ALA A 127 -21.37 5.55 13.82
CA ALA A 127 -21.66 4.13 13.57
C ALA A 127 -21.37 3.27 14.82
N ALA A 128 -20.36 3.63 15.61
CA ALA A 128 -19.96 2.89 16.81
C ALA A 128 -21.06 2.76 17.88
N GLY A 129 -22.03 3.69 17.91
CA GLY A 129 -23.16 3.66 18.84
C GLY A 129 -24.36 2.82 18.37
N LEU A 130 -24.32 2.27 17.15
CA LEU A 130 -25.42 1.48 16.58
C LEU A 130 -25.29 0.00 16.97
N PRO A 131 -26.41 -0.73 17.17
CA PRO A 131 -26.38 -2.19 17.30
C PRO A 131 -25.74 -2.86 16.07
N PRO A 132 -25.09 -4.04 16.19
CA PRO A 132 -24.38 -4.70 15.09
C PRO A 132 -25.22 -4.84 13.80
N ALA A 133 -26.47 -5.31 13.92
CA ALA A 133 -27.38 -5.45 12.78
C ALA A 133 -27.65 -4.11 12.05
N MET A 134 -27.62 -2.98 12.76
CA MET A 134 -27.78 -1.65 12.17
C MET A 134 -26.47 -1.11 11.57
N GLN A 135 -25.31 -1.56 12.08
CA GLN A 135 -24.02 -1.30 11.44
C GLN A 135 -23.93 -2.04 10.09
N ASP A 136 -24.37 -3.29 10.03
CA ASP A 136 -24.42 -4.08 8.78
C ASP A 136 -25.36 -3.44 7.74
N ALA A 137 -26.51 -2.94 8.19
CA ALA A 137 -27.43 -2.18 7.35
C ALA A 137 -26.78 -0.89 6.83
N ALA A 138 -26.06 -0.16 7.68
CA ALA A 138 -25.32 1.04 7.27
C ALA A 138 -24.21 0.73 6.26
N LEU A 139 -23.47 -0.37 6.44
CA LEU A 139 -22.46 -0.85 5.48
C LEU A 139 -23.09 -1.18 4.12
N THR A 140 -24.25 -1.83 4.12
CA THR A 140 -25.00 -2.12 2.89
C THR A 140 -25.35 -0.85 2.12
N VAL A 141 -25.83 0.18 2.83
CA VAL A 141 -26.13 1.49 2.22
C VAL A 141 -24.86 2.15 1.68
N VAL A 142 -23.75 2.09 2.41
CA VAL A 142 -22.45 2.61 1.95
C VAL A 142 -22.01 1.91 0.66
N GLU A 143 -22.16 0.59 0.57
CA GLU A 143 -21.78 -0.17 -0.64
C GLU A 143 -22.67 0.18 -1.84
N GLN A 144 -23.97 0.37 -1.62
CA GLN A 144 -24.87 0.87 -2.67
C GLN A 144 -24.45 2.26 -3.17
N LEU A 145 -24.08 3.16 -2.26
CA LEU A 145 -23.59 4.49 -2.63
C LEU A 145 -22.27 4.41 -3.41
N ARG A 146 -21.35 3.51 -3.03
CA ARG A 146 -20.09 3.26 -3.76
C ARG A 146 -20.35 2.80 -5.20
N LYS A 147 -21.28 1.86 -5.38
CA LYS A 147 -21.69 1.38 -6.70
C LYS A 147 -22.31 2.49 -7.55
N ALA A 148 -23.16 3.33 -6.95
CA ALA A 148 -23.81 4.45 -7.65
C ALA A 148 -22.81 5.48 -8.22
N VAL A 149 -21.67 5.69 -7.56
CA VAL A 149 -20.62 6.61 -8.04
C VAL A 149 -19.52 5.91 -8.86
N GLY A 150 -19.69 4.61 -9.14
CA GLY A 150 -18.76 3.81 -9.94
C GLY A 150 -17.40 3.59 -9.28
N LEU A 151 -17.37 3.49 -7.94
CA LEU A 151 -16.19 3.03 -7.20
C LEU A 151 -16.05 1.50 -7.34
N PRO A 152 -14.82 0.96 -7.41
CA PRO A 152 -14.61 -0.48 -7.38
C PRO A 152 -15.10 -1.03 -6.04
N GLU A 153 -15.59 -2.28 -6.04
CA GLU A 153 -15.91 -2.98 -4.79
C GLU A 153 -14.66 -2.99 -3.90
N ALA A 154 -14.84 -2.70 -2.60
CA ALA A 154 -13.72 -2.80 -1.68
C ALA A 154 -13.28 -4.27 -1.63
N PRO A 155 -11.97 -4.58 -1.61
CA PRO A 155 -11.55 -5.96 -1.41
C PRO A 155 -12.12 -6.45 -0.07
N GLU A 156 -13.02 -7.43 -0.13
CA GLU A 156 -13.42 -8.21 1.04
C GLU A 156 -12.17 -8.95 1.53
N GLY A 157 -11.70 -8.61 2.73
CA GLY A 157 -10.54 -9.27 3.34
C GLY A 157 -9.23 -8.49 3.18
N ALA A 158 -9.10 -7.36 3.88
CA ALA A 158 -7.82 -7.11 4.55
C ALA A 158 -7.75 -8.09 5.73
N GLU A 159 -7.42 -9.35 5.41
CA GLU A 159 -6.99 -10.31 6.40
C GLU A 159 -5.85 -9.64 7.18
N THR A 160 -6.08 -9.47 8.49
CA THR A 160 -5.02 -9.17 9.45
C THR A 160 -3.80 -10.00 9.09
N PRO A 161 -2.59 -9.41 8.93
CA PRO A 161 -1.39 -10.23 8.91
C PRO A 161 -1.32 -10.94 10.26
N GLU A 162 -1.70 -12.22 10.28
CA GLU A 162 -1.42 -13.12 11.39
C GLU A 162 0.07 -12.98 11.70
N GLY A 163 0.35 -12.60 12.93
CA GLY A 163 1.71 -12.46 13.42
C GLY A 163 2.44 -13.77 13.24
N ASP A 164 3.44 -13.75 12.37
CA ASP A 164 4.47 -14.78 12.25
C ASP A 164 5.32 -14.73 13.54
N GLY A 165 4.74 -15.27 14.61
CA GLY A 165 5.35 -15.47 15.90
C GLY A 165 6.07 -16.81 15.90
N ALA A 166 7.22 -16.83 15.26
CA ALA A 166 8.21 -17.88 15.48
C ALA A 166 8.58 -17.91 16.97
N SER A 167 8.19 -18.97 17.67
CA SER A 167 8.90 -19.45 18.86
C SER A 167 8.95 -20.97 18.79
N GLY A 168 10.05 -21.47 18.24
CA GLY A 168 10.39 -22.89 18.29
C GLY A 168 10.79 -23.33 19.69
N ALA A 169 10.59 -24.61 19.97
CA ALA A 169 11.66 -25.57 20.28
C ALA A 169 11.21 -26.67 21.26
N ALA A 170 11.77 -27.86 21.02
CA ALA A 170 11.80 -29.08 21.85
C ALA A 170 10.49 -29.89 21.89
N GLY A 171 10.44 -31.18 21.55
CA GLY A 171 11.47 -32.21 21.39
C GLY A 171 10.83 -33.52 21.87
N ALA A 172 10.64 -34.49 20.97
CA ALA A 172 10.29 -35.87 21.34
C ALA A 172 11.58 -36.63 21.76
N PRO A 173 11.58 -37.91 22.21
CA PRO A 173 10.48 -38.87 22.46
C PRO A 173 10.61 -39.67 23.79
N GLY A 174 9.66 -40.56 24.13
CA GLY A 174 9.90 -41.57 25.18
C GLY A 174 8.69 -42.35 25.71
N THR A 175 8.44 -43.52 25.11
CA THR A 175 7.94 -44.80 25.67
C THR A 175 7.47 -44.89 27.14
N ALA A 176 6.27 -45.44 27.38
CA ALA A 176 6.06 -46.71 28.12
C ALA A 176 4.55 -46.97 28.39
N ASP A 177 4.05 -48.08 27.85
CA ASP A 177 3.02 -48.94 28.46
C ASP A 177 3.79 -49.97 29.31
N PRO A 178 3.46 -50.21 30.59
CA PRO A 178 2.66 -51.39 30.93
C PRO A 178 1.72 -51.22 32.14
N SER A 179 0.56 -51.88 32.05
CA SER A 179 -0.03 -52.76 33.08
C SER A 179 0.54 -52.67 34.52
N GLU A 180 -0.23 -52.11 35.47
CA GLU A 180 -0.34 -52.70 36.82
C GLU A 180 -1.66 -52.28 37.51
N ALA A 181 -2.51 -53.28 37.77
CA ALA A 181 -3.63 -53.17 38.70
C ALA A 181 -3.10 -53.15 40.16
N PRO A 182 -3.92 -52.72 41.13
CA PRO A 182 -4.37 -53.75 42.07
C PRO A 182 -5.85 -53.68 42.44
N ARG A 183 -6.33 -54.87 42.81
CA ARG A 183 -7.63 -55.24 43.37
C ARG A 183 -7.90 -54.55 44.72
N ALA A 184 -9.18 -54.33 45.04
CA ALA A 184 -9.96 -55.13 46.00
C ALA A 184 -11.02 -54.31 46.76
N SER A 185 -12.15 -54.98 47.02
CA SER A 185 -13.15 -54.72 48.08
C SER A 185 -13.92 -53.38 47.97
N GLU A 186 -15.24 -53.28 48.13
CA GLU A 186 -16.12 -54.01 49.03
C GLU A 186 -17.57 -53.69 48.63
N ALA A 187 -18.43 -54.70 48.54
CA ALA A 187 -19.89 -54.54 48.70
C ALA A 187 -20.18 -54.38 50.21
N PRO A 188 -21.32 -53.83 50.68
CA PRO A 188 -22.61 -54.55 50.65
C PRO A 188 -23.83 -53.61 50.41
N GLU A 189 -24.87 -54.06 49.71
CA GLU A 189 -26.11 -54.68 50.24
C GLU A 189 -27.20 -53.66 50.65
N ALA A 190 -28.27 -53.62 49.84
CA ALA A 190 -29.69 -53.70 50.23
C ALA A 190 -30.58 -53.67 48.99
#